data_AF-A0A1H2DDT8-F1
#
_entry.id   AF-A0A1H2DDT8-F1
#
_cell.length_a   1.000
_cell.length_b   1.000
_cell.length_c   1.000
_cell.angle_alpha   90.00
_cell.angle_beta   90.00
_cell.angle_gamma   90.00
#
_symmetry.space_group_name_H-M   'P 1'
#
loop_
_entity.id
_entity.type
_entity.pdbx_description
1 polymer ?
#
loop_
_entity_poly.entity_id
_entity_poly.type
_entity_poly.pdbx_seq_one_letter_code
_entity_poly.pdbx_strand_id
1 'polypeptide(L)' 'MVKRAIADRLILVDVVDRWFHLQEPTFIDVGQCYWIDRETSELCVERGGDRVTRHGRVTRHAGWMCR' A
#
# COMPACT_ATOMS: atom_id res chain seq x y z
N MET A 1 17.52 1.11 -2.24
CA MET A 1 17.05 1.89 -1.08
C MET A 1 15.53 1.96 -1.14
N VAL A 2 14.84 1.43 -0.13
CA VAL A 2 13.38 1.46 -0.04
C VAL A 2 12.95 2.82 0.51
N LYS A 3 12.15 3.56 -0.24
CA LYS A 3 11.61 4.86 0.22
C LYS A 3 10.44 4.59 1.15
N ARG A 4 10.64 4.86 2.44
CA ARG A 4 9.61 4.77 3.48
C ARG A 4 8.91 6.12 3.64
N ALA A 5 7.62 6.09 3.91
CA ALA A 5 6.80 7.26 4.21
C ALA A 5 6.03 7.00 5.51
N ILE A 6 5.80 8.06 6.29
CA ILE A 6 4.97 8.02 7.49
C ILE A 6 3.66 8.73 7.16
N ALA A 7 2.54 8.10 7.48
CA ALA A 7 1.23 8.71 7.29
C ALA A 7 1.01 9.83 8.33
N ASP A 8 0.72 11.04 7.85
CA ASP A 8 0.41 12.23 8.67
C ASP A 8 -1.04 12.23 9.18
N ARG A 9 -1.90 11.45 8.52
CA ARG A 9 -3.33 11.30 8.80
C ARG A 9 -3.78 9.90 8.39
N LEU A 10 -5.01 9.51 8.76
CA LEU A 10 -5.62 8.30 8.23
C LEU A 10 -5.78 8.43 6.72
N ILE A 11 -5.17 7.53 5.96
CA ILE A 11 -5.26 7.49 4.50
C ILE A 11 -5.86 6.16 4.04
N LEU A 12 -6.76 6.25 3.08
CA LEU A 12 -7.18 5.10 2.28
C LEU A 12 -6.30 5.08 1.03
N VAL A 13 -5.37 4.14 0.97
CA VAL A 13 -4.52 3.95 -0.20
C VAL A 13 -5.21 2.98 -1.14
N ASP A 14 -5.37 3.42 -2.38
CA ASP A 14 -5.76 2.59 -3.52
C ASP A 14 -4.63 2.62 -4.56
N VAL A 15 -4.11 3.82 -4.86
CA VAL A 15 -3.02 4.02 -5.81
C VAL A 15 -1.84 4.72 -5.16
N VAL A 16 -0.63 4.15 -5.31
CA VAL A 16 0.63 4.78 -4.92
C VAL A 16 1.39 5.25 -6.15
N ASP A 17 1.98 6.45 -6.10
CA ASP A 17 2.76 7.08 -7.17
C ASP A 17 2.06 7.12 -8.55
N ARG A 18 0.72 7.03 -8.60
CA ARG A 18 -0.10 7.04 -9.83
C ARG A 18 0.10 5.84 -10.77
N TRP A 19 0.82 4.79 -10.35
CA TRP A 19 1.04 3.59 -11.18
C TRP A 19 0.92 2.27 -10.40
N PHE A 20 0.96 2.33 -9.07
CA PHE A 20 0.87 1.15 -8.22
C PHE A 20 -0.56 1.03 -7.68
N HIS A 21 -1.41 0.27 -8.38
CA HIS A 21 -2.80 0.02 -8.00
C HIS A 21 -2.88 -1.21 -7.09
N LEU A 22 -3.52 -1.08 -5.94
CA LEU A 22 -3.71 -2.19 -5.01
C LEU A 22 -4.85 -3.10 -5.46
N GLN A 23 -4.76 -4.38 -5.08
CA GLN A 23 -5.86 -5.32 -5.27
C GLN A 23 -7.08 -4.94 -4.42
N GLU A 24 -6.82 -4.48 -3.21
CA GLU A 24 -7.84 -4.01 -2.28
C GLU A 24 -7.35 -2.70 -1.64
N PRO A 25 -8.21 -1.66 -1.55
CA PRO A 25 -7.87 -0.45 -0.82
C PRO A 25 -7.45 -0.78 0.60
N THR A 26 -6.40 -0.13 1.05
CA THR A 26 -5.82 -0.37 2.37
C THR A 26 -5.80 0.91 3.18
N PHE A 27 -6.36 0.85 4.39
CA PHE A 27 -6.20 1.93 5.37
C PHE A 27 -4.78 1.91 5.96
N ILE A 28 -4.19 3.09 6.11
CA ILE A 28 -2.94 3.33 6.84
C ILE A 28 -3.23 4.40 7.88
N ASP A 29 -3.03 4.05 9.14
CA ASP A 29 -3.34 4.92 10.28
C ASP A 29 -2.24 5.98 10.49
N VAL A 30 -2.57 7.02 11.25
CA VAL A 30 -1.63 8.09 11.61
C VAL A 30 -0.39 7.50 12.28
N GLY A 31 0.79 7.96 11.86
CA GLY A 31 2.07 7.52 12.38
C GLY A 31 2.53 6.15 11.87
N GLN A 32 1.71 5.42 11.10
CA GLN A 32 2.15 4.17 10.48
C GLN A 32 3.11 4.44 9.32
N CYS A 33 4.13 3.59 9.23
CA CYS A 33 5.14 3.62 8.18
C CYS A 33 4.72 2.70 7.02
N TYR A 34 4.89 3.15 5.79
CA TYR A 34 4.59 2.36 4.60
C TYR A 34 5.62 2.56 3.48
N TRP A 35 5.75 1.56 2.61
CA TRP A 35 6.65 1.59 1.46
C TRP A 35 6.23 0.58 0.39
N ILE A 36 6.68 0.80 -0.85
CA ILE A 36 6.60 -0.21 -1.91
C ILE A 36 7.87 -1.07 -1.85
N ASP A 37 7.67 -2.37 -1.65
CA ASP A 37 8.69 -3.39 -1.86
C ASP A 37 8.76 -3.70 -3.36
N ARG A 38 9.89 -3.33 -3.99
CA ARG A 38 10.07 -3.49 -5.44
C ARG A 38 10.43 -4.91 -5.84
N GLU A 39 10.92 -5.72 -4.91
CA GLU A 39 11.28 -7.11 -5.18
C GLU A 39 10.03 -7.97 -5.27
N THR A 40 9.10 -7.78 -4.33
CA THR A 40 7.83 -8.52 -4.30
C THR A 40 6.69 -7.81 -5.02
N SER A 41 6.85 -6.54 -5.40
CA SER A 41 5.80 -5.71 -5.98
C SER A 41 4.59 -5.54 -5.05
N GLU A 42 4.86 -5.31 -3.77
CA GLU A 42 3.85 -5.18 -2.71
C GLU A 42 3.94 -3.83 -2.01
N LEU A 43 2.79 -3.33 -1.56
CA LEU A 43 2.74 -2.29 -0.53
C LEU A 43 2.90 -2.95 0.84
N CYS A 44 3.90 -2.50 1.59
CA CYS A 44 4.13 -2.90 2.97
C CYS A 44 3.66 -1.78 3.90
N VAL A 45 2.92 -2.15 4.94
CA VAL A 45 2.47 -1.23 6.00
C VAL A 45 2.85 -1.80 7.36
N GLU A 46 3.63 -1.04 8.11
CA GLU A 46 4.01 -1.34 9.49
C GLU A 46 2.85 -0.95 10.43
N ARG A 47 2.29 -1.93 11.13
CA ARG A 47 1.10 -1.77 11.97
C ARG A 47 1.43 -1.52 13.45
N GLY A 48 2.71 -1.40 13.79
CA GLY A 48 3.22 -1.38 15.16
C GLY A 48 3.54 -2.79 15.69
N GLY A 49 4.40 -2.85 16.72
CA GLY A 49 4.84 -4.11 17.34
C GLY A 49 5.54 -5.05 16.35
N ASP A 50 6.40 -4.50 15.49
CA ASP A 50 7.14 -5.21 14.44
C ASP A 50 6.27 -5.96 13.40
N ARG A 51 4.95 -5.74 13.40
CA ARG A 51 4.04 -6.38 12.45
C ARG A 51 3.96 -5.59 11.15
N VAL A 52 4.24 -6.27 10.04
CA VAL A 52 4.08 -5.72 8.68
C VAL A 52 2.98 -6.47 7.95
N THR A 53 2.00 -5.73 7.44
CA THR A 53 1.01 -6.25 6.48
C THR A 53 1.45 -5.96 5.06
N ARG A 54 1.26 -6.92 4.14
CA ARG A 54 1.65 -6.82 2.72
C ARG A 54 0.41 -6.85 1.84
N HIS A 55 0.39 -6.01 0.81
CA HIS A 55 -0.74 -5.84 -0.09
C HIS A 55 -0.27 -5.89 -1.53
N GLY A 56 -0.82 -6.82 -2.31
CA GLY A 56 -0.41 -7.05 -3.69
C GLY A 56 -0.88 -5.95 -4.65
N ARG A 57 -0.08 -5.74 -5.71
CA ARG A 57 -0.44 -4.88 -6.84
C ARG A 57 -1.33 -5.62 -7.85
N VAL A 58 -2.26 -4.91 -8.49
CA VAL A 58 -2.95 -5.41 -9.69
C VAL A 58 -2.19 -5.00 -10.95
N THR A 59 -1.94 -5.96 -11.84
CA THR A 59 -1.27 -5.73 -13.14
C THR A 59 -2.24 -5.42 -14.29
N ARG A 60 -3.55 -5.61 -14.11
CA ARG A 60 -4.60 -5.30 -15.09
C ARG A 60 -5.75 -4.53 -14.45
N HIS A 61 -6.01 -3.32 -14.94
CA HIS A 61 -7.19 -2.49 -14.64
C HIS A 61 -8.57 -3.15 -14.85
N ALA A 62 -8.67 -4.44 -15.20
CA ALA A 62 -9.89 -5.07 -15.65
C ALA A 62 -10.84 -5.57 -14.52
N GLY A 63 -10.40 -5.58 -13.26
CA GLY A 63 -11.20 -6.18 -12.17
C GLY A 63 -12.16 -5.23 -11.45
N TRP A 64 -11.89 -3.93 -11.43
CA TRP A 64 -12.54 -3.03 -10.47
C TRP A 64 -13.70 -2.19 -11.01
N MET A 65 -13.92 -2.21 -12.33
CA MET A 65 -15.14 -1.61 -12.92
C MET A 65 -16.36 -2.53 -12.83
N CYS A 66 -16.23 -3.71 -12.22
CA CYS A 66 -17.30 -4.69 -12.10
C CYS A 66 -17.56 -5.06 -10.64
N ARG A 67 -18.13 -4.14 -9.85
CA ARG A 67 -19.00 -4.49 -8.72
C ARG A 67 -19.80 -3.29 -8.24
#